data_AF-A0A1M5BFV8-F1
#
_entry.id   AF-A0A1M5BFV8-F1
#
_cell.length_a   1.000
_cell.length_b   1.000
_cell.length_c   1.000
_cell.angle_alpha   90.00
_cell.angle_beta   90.00
_cell.angle_gamma   90.00
#
_symmetry.space_group_name_H-M   'P 1'
#
loop_
_entity.id
_entity.type
_entity.pdbx_description
1 polymer ?
#
loop_
_entity_poly.entity_id
_entity_poly.type
_entity_poly.pdbx_seq_one_letter_code
_entity_poly.pdbx_strand_id
1 'polypeptide(L)'
;MICIIDNGLSGGEARNNVVQRFVYRLDDREEAIRACELLGIAPTSENIELLTSRTVMESDDFLMKDFDGHVGLVRFPLDQLNPRLYRCFNTTDPALLQEREKQFGRYHHGKVVEQS
;
A
#
# COMPACT_ATOMS: atom_id res chain seq x y z
N MET A 1 -7.42 1.85 -3.10
CA MET A 1 -6.97 3.27 -2.98
C MET A 1 -5.88 3.51 -4.01
N ILE A 2 -6.04 4.52 -4.86
CA ILE A 2 -5.06 4.89 -5.89
C ILE A 2 -4.34 6.14 -5.43
N CYS A 3 -3.01 6.10 -5.42
CA CYS A 3 -2.19 7.23 -5.06
C CYS A 3 -1.26 7.59 -6.22
N ILE A 4 -1.28 8.87 -6.59
CA ILE A 4 -0.47 9.46 -7.66
C ILE A 4 0.46 10.46 -6.97
N ILE A 5 1.77 10.21 -6.99
CA ILE A 5 2.75 11.16 -6.47
C ILE A 5 3.29 11.95 -7.67
N ASP A 6 2.83 13.20 -7.80
CA ASP A 6 3.34 14.15 -8.79
C ASP A 6 4.41 15.04 -8.13
N ASN A 7 5.63 15.00 -8.65
CA ASN A 7 6.69 15.91 -8.24
C ASN A 7 6.45 17.25 -8.97
N GLY A 8 5.48 18.01 -8.48
CA GLY A 8 4.98 19.24 -9.08
C GLY A 8 6.09 20.21 -9.50
N LEU A 9 6.39 20.21 -10.79
CA LEU A 9 7.02 21.31 -11.50
C LEU A 9 6.15 21.62 -12.72
N SER A 10 5.64 22.85 -12.74
CA SER A 10 4.95 23.58 -13.83
C SER A 10 3.45 23.30 -14.08
N GLY A 11 2.67 24.37 -13.90
CA GLY A 11 1.33 24.51 -14.46
C GLY A 11 1.43 24.85 -15.95
N GLY A 12 0.87 23.99 -16.79
CA GLY A 12 0.88 24.12 -18.25
C GLY A 12 1.09 22.75 -18.88
N GLU A 13 -0.01 22.14 -19.33
CA GLU A 13 -0.07 20.85 -20.04
C GLU A 13 0.80 19.74 -19.43
N ALA A 14 0.19 18.87 -18.61
CA ALA A 14 0.79 17.67 -18.05
C ALA A 14 1.19 16.66 -19.15
N ARG A 15 2.23 16.97 -19.90
CA ARG A 15 2.91 16.08 -20.84
C ARG A 15 4.18 15.60 -20.16
N ASN A 16 4.05 14.41 -19.57
CA ASN A 16 5.12 13.52 -19.17
C ASN A 16 5.84 13.81 -17.83
N ASN A 17 5.09 14.07 -16.76
CA ASN A 17 5.65 13.95 -15.41
C ASN A 17 5.82 12.46 -15.05
N VAL A 18 7.03 12.12 -14.63
CA VAL A 18 7.45 10.80 -14.18
C VAL A 18 6.78 10.52 -12.83
N VAL A 19 5.55 10.02 -12.89
CA VAL A 19 4.72 9.71 -11.73
C VAL A 19 4.90 8.25 -11.34
N GLN A 20 5.47 8.03 -10.16
CA GLN A 20 5.37 6.74 -9.48
C GLN A 20 3.90 6.50 -9.12
N ARG A 21 3.35 5.39 -9.62
CA ARG A 21 1.94 5.04 -9.40
C ARG A 21 1.89 3.77 -8.60
N PHE A 22 1.02 3.74 -7.59
CA PHE A 22 0.75 2.52 -6.87
C PHE A 22 -0.73 2.34 -6.60
N VAL A 23 -1.14 1.07 -6.62
CA VAL A 23 -2.52 0.65 -6.44
C VAL A 23 -2.55 -0.48 -5.42
N TYR A 24 -3.24 -0.22 -4.31
CA TYR A 24 -3.61 -1.26 -3.35
C TYR A 24 -4.76 -2.10 -3.90
N ARG A 25 -4.97 -3.28 -3.30
CA ARG A 25 -6.11 -4.15 -3.62
C ARG A 25 -7.42 -3.36 -3.71
N LEU A 26 -8.23 -3.72 -4.69
CA LEU A 26 -9.54 -3.16 -4.97
C LEU A 26 -10.59 -4.26 -4.78
N ASP A 27 -11.79 -3.90 -4.32
CA ASP A 27 -12.86 -4.88 -4.15
C ASP A 27 -13.79 -4.94 -5.40
N ASP A 28 -13.65 -3.99 -6.32
CA ASP A 28 -14.47 -3.88 -7.54
C ASP A 28 -13.67 -4.15 -8.82
N ARG A 29 -14.31 -4.87 -9.76
CA ARG A 29 -13.70 -5.26 -11.02
C ARG A 29 -13.51 -4.08 -11.98
N GLU A 30 -14.44 -3.13 -12.04
CA GLU A 30 -14.29 -1.97 -12.91
C GLU A 30 -13.20 -1.03 -12.41
N GLU A 31 -13.08 -0.87 -11.08
CA GLU A 31 -11.95 -0.18 -10.48
C GLU A 31 -10.62 -0.86 -10.82
N ALA A 32 -10.56 -2.20 -10.79
CA ALA A 32 -9.37 -2.94 -11.16
C ALA A 32 -8.97 -2.74 -12.63
N ILE A 33 -9.93 -2.62 -13.54
CA ILE A 33 -9.68 -2.27 -14.94
C ILE A 33 -9.08 -0.87 -15.06
N ARG A 34 -9.70 0.13 -14.42
CA ARG A 34 -9.19 1.52 -14.40
C ARG A 34 -7.80 1.59 -13.78
N ALA A 35 -7.53 0.79 -12.76
CA ALA A 35 -6.21 0.69 -12.15
C ALA A 35 -5.14 0.12 -13.10
N CYS A 36 -5.48 -0.89 -13.91
CA CYS A 36 -4.58 -1.41 -14.94
C CYS A 36 -4.19 -0.31 -15.93
N GLU A 37 -5.16 0.47 -16.40
CA GLU A 37 -4.92 1.62 -17.30
C GLU A 37 -4.00 2.66 -16.65
N LEU A 38 -4.21 2.97 -15.37
CA LEU A 38 -3.37 3.90 -14.63
C LEU A 38 -1.94 3.39 -14.46
N LEU A 39 -1.75 2.11 -14.17
CA LEU A 39 -0.43 1.47 -14.11
C LEU A 39 0.20 1.32 -15.52
N GLY A 40 -0.58 1.48 -16.58
CA GLY A 40 -0.14 1.31 -17.97
C GLY A 40 0.12 -0.15 -18.32
N ILE A 41 -0.64 -1.08 -17.72
CA ILE A 41 -0.66 -2.51 -18.06
C ILE A 41 -1.99 -2.87 -18.71
N ALA A 42 -2.00 -3.93 -19.52
CA ALA A 42 -3.23 -4.40 -20.12
C ALA A 42 -4.19 -4.97 -19.03
N PRO A 43 -5.50 -4.69 -19.10
CA PRO A 43 -6.49 -5.22 -18.17
C PRO A 43 -6.82 -6.69 -18.51
N THR A 44 -5.81 -7.56 -18.45
CA THR A 44 -5.97 -9.01 -18.61
C THR A 44 -6.70 -9.59 -17.40
N SER A 45 -7.31 -10.77 -17.55
CA SER A 45 -7.96 -11.47 -16.43
C SER A 45 -7.00 -11.69 -15.26
N GLU A 46 -5.73 -12.01 -15.56
CA GLU A 46 -4.67 -12.20 -14.57
C GLU A 46 -4.37 -10.94 -13.75
N ASN A 47 -4.22 -9.78 -14.42
CA ASN A 47 -3.95 -8.51 -13.73
C ASN A 47 -5.14 -8.03 -12.89
N ILE A 48 -6.36 -8.27 -13.38
CA ILE A 48 -7.60 -7.96 -12.65
C ILE A 48 -7.73 -8.86 -11.43
N GLU A 49 -7.47 -10.16 -11.59
CA GLU A 49 -7.52 -11.13 -10.49
C GLU A 49 -6.46 -10.81 -9.43
N LEU A 50 -5.25 -10.43 -9.84
CA LEU A 50 -4.20 -9.96 -8.94
C LEU A 50 -4.67 -8.77 -8.09
N LEU A 51 -5.28 -7.76 -8.71
CA LEU A 51 -5.74 -6.53 -8.04
C LEU A 51 -6.98 -6.72 -7.15
N THR A 52 -7.75 -7.79 -7.35
CA THR A 52 -8.99 -8.08 -6.62
C THR A 52 -8.85 -9.20 -5.60
N SER A 53 -7.82 -10.04 -5.72
CA SER A 53 -7.63 -11.19 -4.86
C SER A 53 -7.10 -10.83 -3.49
N ARG A 54 -7.82 -11.26 -2.44
CA ARG A 54 -7.37 -11.17 -1.05
C ARG A 54 -6.32 -12.22 -0.67
N THR A 55 -6.15 -13.25 -1.49
CA THR A 55 -5.15 -14.31 -1.24
C THR A 55 -3.79 -13.95 -1.85
N VAL A 56 -3.77 -13.08 -2.86
CA VAL A 56 -2.54 -12.65 -3.53
C VAL A 56 -2.07 -11.28 -3.04
N MET A 57 -2.99 -10.33 -2.82
CA MET A 57 -2.67 -9.02 -2.27
C MET A 57 -3.27 -8.83 -0.88
N GLU A 58 -2.39 -8.80 0.12
CA GLU A 58 -2.72 -8.44 1.50
C GLU A 58 -2.72 -6.91 1.69
N SER A 59 -3.07 -6.45 2.89
CA SER A 59 -3.20 -5.02 3.20
C SER A 59 -1.90 -4.22 3.04
N ASP A 60 -0.75 -4.90 3.14
CA ASP A 60 0.58 -4.31 3.02
C ASP A 60 1.15 -4.42 1.59
N ASP A 61 0.39 -5.01 0.66
CA ASP A 61 0.80 -5.23 -0.71
C ASP A 61 0.18 -4.20 -1.66
N PHE A 62 0.97 -3.74 -2.62
CA PHE A 62 0.51 -2.86 -3.70
C PHE A 62 1.25 -3.15 -5.00
N LEU A 63 0.55 -2.98 -6.12
CA LEU A 63 1.21 -2.92 -7.42
C LEU A 63 1.79 -1.53 -7.60
N MET A 64 3.02 -1.46 -8.10
CA MET A 64 3.71 -0.21 -8.34
C MET A 64 4.27 -0.17 -9.74
N LYS A 65 4.05 0.95 -10.44
CA LYS A 65 4.84 1.34 -11.61
C LYS A 65 6.01 2.20 -11.16
N ASP A 66 7.23 1.70 -11.39
CA ASP A 66 8.46 2.45 -11.10
C ASP A 66 8.73 3.55 -12.16
N PHE A 67 9.83 4.27 -11.98
CA PHE A 67 10.24 5.34 -12.89
C PHE A 67 10.71 4.84 -14.26
N ASP A 68 11.19 3.60 -14.32
CA ASP A 68 11.62 2.93 -15.55
C ASP A 68 10.43 2.32 -16.31
N GLY A 69 9.23 2.35 -15.71
CA GLY A 69 7.99 1.88 -16.28
C GLY A 69 7.71 0.40 -16.00
N HIS A 70 8.52 -0.28 -15.19
CA HIS A 70 8.24 -1.64 -14.75
C HIS A 70 7.09 -1.64 -13.76
N VAL A 71 6.24 -2.67 -13.85
CA VAL A 71 5.17 -2.89 -12.88
C VAL A 71 5.47 -4.14 -12.08
N GLY A 72 5.49 -3.99 -10.76
CA GLY A 72 5.79 -5.07 -9.82
C GLY A 72 4.92 -5.04 -8.58
N LEU A 73 4.77 -6.20 -7.95
CA LEU A 73 4.15 -6.33 -6.64
C LEU A 73 5.17 -5.98 -5.56
N VAL A 74 4.81 -5.03 -4.70
CA VAL A 74 5.65 -4.55 -3.60
C VAL A 74 4.93 -4.83 -2.28
N ARG A 75 5.67 -5.37 -1.31
CA ARG A 75 5.20 -5.60 0.06
C ARG A 75 5.88 -4.62 1.02
N PHE A 76 5.08 -3.85 1.75
CA PHE A 76 5.57 -2.85 2.71
C PHE A 76 4.83 -2.95 4.05
N PRO A 77 5.24 -3.88 4.94
CA PRO A 77 4.59 -4.08 6.23
C PRO A 77 5.01 -3.00 7.22
N LEU A 78 4.26 -1.88 7.23
CA LEU A 78 4.60 -0.69 8.01
C LEU A 78 4.58 -0.95 9.54
N ASP A 79 3.73 -1.87 9.99
CA ASP A 79 3.64 -2.30 11.38
C ASP A 79 4.93 -2.96 11.89
N GLN A 80 5.62 -3.71 11.02
CA GLN A 80 6.89 -4.37 11.31
C GLN A 80 8.08 -3.42 11.15
N LEU A 81 8.05 -2.56 10.12
CA LEU A 81 9.16 -1.66 9.80
C LEU A 81 9.23 -0.46 10.76
N ASN A 82 8.08 0.16 11.06
CA ASN A 82 8.03 1.29 11.97
C ASN A 82 6.67 1.32 12.72
N PRO A 83 6.57 0.59 13.84
CA PRO A 83 5.35 0.52 14.65
C PRO A 83 4.86 1.89 15.14
N ARG A 84 5.77 2.86 15.32
CA ARG A 84 5.39 4.22 15.75
C ARG A 84 4.69 4.97 14.63
N LEU A 85 5.22 4.89 13.42
CA LEU A 85 4.62 5.51 12.24
C LEU A 85 3.28 4.83 11.90
N TYR A 86 3.20 3.50 12.01
CA TYR A 86 1.95 2.76 11.85
C TYR A 86 0.83 3.26 12.78
N ARG A 87 1.14 3.52 14.06
CA ARG A 87 0.17 4.08 15.01
C ARG A 87 -0.39 5.44 14.59
N CYS A 88 0.41 6.29 13.95
CA CYS A 88 -0.04 7.60 13.48
C CYS A 88 -1.11 7.51 12.37
N PHE A 89 -1.11 6.43 11.60
CA PHE A 89 -2.09 6.17 10.54
C PHE A 89 -3.22 5.24 10.99
N ASN A 90 -3.19 4.75 12.22
CA ASN A 90 -4.20 3.83 12.72
C ASN A 90 -5.47 4.60 13.11
N THR A 91 -6.51 4.47 12.28
CA THR A 91 -7.82 5.09 12.48
C THR A 91 -8.82 4.18 13.22
N THR A 92 -8.36 3.01 13.71
CA THR A 92 -9.21 2.09 14.50
C THR A 92 -9.65 2.76 15.79
N ASP A 93 -10.86 2.43 16.26
CA ASP A 93 -11.42 2.95 17.52
C ASP A 93 -10.38 2.90 18.67
N PRO A 94 -10.07 4.04 19.32
CA PRO A 94 -9.15 4.11 20.45
C PRO A 94 -9.45 3.11 21.57
N ALA A 95 -10.72 2.76 21.80
CA ALA A 95 -11.12 1.78 22.81
C ALA A 95 -10.60 0.38 22.47
N LEU A 96 -10.74 -0.05 21.20
CA LEU A 96 -10.24 -1.34 20.71
C LEU A 96 -8.71 -1.39 20.74
N LEU A 97 -8.03 -0.29 20.42
CA LEU A 97 -6.58 -0.20 20.51
C LEU A 97 -6.09 -0.35 21.95
N GLN A 98 -6.78 0.27 22.90
CA GLN A 98 -6.45 0.17 24.32
C GLN A 98 -6.69 -1.24 24.87
N GLU A 99 -7.73 -1.93 24.39
CA GLU A 99 -7.99 -3.33 24.73
C GLU A 99 -6.91 -4.27 24.18
N ARG A 100 -6.48 -4.06 22.93
CA ARG A 100 -5.35 -4.77 22.33
C ARG A 100 -4.03 -4.51 23.08
N GLU A 101 -3.74 -3.28 23.47
CA GLU A 101 -2.55 -2.96 24.26
C GLU A 101 -2.56 -3.63 25.64
N LYS A 102 -3.74 -3.80 26.26
CA LYS A 102 -3.89 -4.58 27.51
C LYS A 102 -3.68 -6.07 27.29
N GLN A 103 -4.16 -6.63 26.17
CA GLN A 103 -4.08 -8.07 25.88
C GLN A 103 -2.70 -8.52 25.38
N PHE A 104 -2.04 -7.72 24.55
CA PHE A 104 -0.78 -8.09 23.88
C PHE A 104 0.42 -7.26 24.35
N GLY A 105 0.22 -6.38 25.33
CA GLY A 105 1.23 -5.47 25.84
C GLY A 105 1.45 -4.24 24.95
N ARG A 106 2.14 -3.24 25.49
CA ARG A 106 2.64 -2.12 24.67
C ARG A 106 3.70 -2.68 23.71
N TYR A 107 3.60 -2.35 22.42
CA TYR A 107 4.71 -2.53 21.47
C TYR A 107 5.91 -1.70 21.97
N HIS A 108 6.78 -2.33 22.75
CA HIS A 108 8.03 -1.74 23.18
C HIS A 108 9.00 -1.80 22.00
N HIS A 109 9.42 -0.63 21.52
CA HIS A 109 10.52 -0.50 20.58
C HIS A 109 11.75 -1.21 21.17
N GLY A 110 12.26 -2.22 20.46
CA GLY A 110 13.56 -2.86 20.65
C GLY A 110 14.16 -2.85 22.05
N LYS A 111 13.96 -3.95 22.79
CA LYS A 111 15.07 -4.75 23.27
C LYS A 111 14.67 -6.21 23.13
N VAL A 112 15.34 -6.93 22.23
CA VAL A 112 15.49 -8.38 22.38
C VAL A 112 16.19 -8.55 23.72
N VAL A 113 15.46 -8.99 24.74
CA VAL A 113 16.08 -9.52 25.95
C VAL A 113 16.48 -10.93 25.57
N GLU A 114 17.78 -11.13 25.33
CA GLU A 114 18.35 -12.47 25.29
C GLU A 114 17.92 -13.20 26.56
N GLN A 115 17.25 -14.33 26.38
CA GLN A 115 16.94 -15.24 27.47
C GLN A 115 18.26 -15.82 27.98
N SER A 116 18.57 -15.58 29.26
CA SER A 116 19.51 -16.35 30.06
C SER A 116 18.74 -17.16 31.08
#